data_AF-A0A660RHG5-F1
#
_entry.id   AF-A0A660RHG5-F1
#
_cell.length_a   1.000
_cell.length_b   1.000
_cell.length_c   1.000
_cell.angle_alpha   90.00
_cell.angle_beta   90.00
_cell.angle_gamma   90.00
#
_symmetry.space_group_name_H-M   'P 1'
#
loop_
_entity.id
_entity.type
_entity.pdbx_description
1 polymer ?
#
loop_
_entity_poly.entity_id
_entity_poly.type
_entity_poly.pdbx_seq_one_letter_code
_entity_poly.pdbx_strand_id
1 'polypeptide(L)'
;MGEEELREIVNACLKDKRLMEIVERISNMTDGEKEIFKKKVNRYFFDKKSQEDLMAYRFYAIILTGDNARKIVEEVKKVNERK
;
A
#
# COMPACT_ATOMS: atom_id res chain seq x y z
N MET A 1 -1.31 -3.47 -13.91
CA MET A 1 -0.77 -3.82 -12.58
C MET A 1 -1.53 -5.03 -12.12
N GLY A 2 -0.80 -6.13 -11.92
CA GLY A 2 -1.33 -7.48 -11.88
C GLY A 2 -1.78 -7.88 -10.49
N GLU A 3 -2.73 -8.82 -10.40
CA GLU A 3 -3.23 -9.39 -9.15
C GLU A 3 -2.11 -9.95 -8.24
N GLU A 4 -0.97 -10.32 -8.83
CA GLU A 4 0.21 -10.84 -8.15
C GLU A 4 0.81 -9.81 -7.17
N GLU A 5 0.97 -8.56 -7.58
CA GLU A 5 1.54 -7.49 -6.73
C GLU A 5 0.64 -7.22 -5.50
N LEU A 6 -0.69 -7.30 -5.69
CA LEU A 6 -1.63 -7.17 -4.57
C LEU A 6 -1.51 -8.35 -3.59
N ARG A 7 -1.34 -9.58 -4.09
CA ARG A 7 -1.15 -10.76 -3.25
C ARG A 7 0.16 -10.68 -2.46
N GLU A 8 1.24 -10.19 -3.07
CA GLU A 8 2.51 -9.96 -2.37
C GLU A 8 2.34 -8.99 -1.21
N ILE A 9 1.63 -7.87 -1.43
CA ILE A 9 1.36 -6.88 -0.38
C ILE A 9 0.48 -7.47 0.73
N VAL A 10 -0.55 -8.24 0.40
CA VAL A 10 -1.39 -8.95 1.40
C VAL A 10 -0.51 -9.87 2.26
N ASN A 11 0.33 -10.68 1.63
CA ASN A 11 1.26 -11.58 2.33
C ASN A 11 2.26 -10.82 3.21
N ALA A 12 2.74 -9.65 2.75
CA ALA A 12 3.62 -8.80 3.53
C ALA A 12 2.90 -8.21 4.76
N CYS A 13 1.65 -7.75 4.60
CA CYS A 13 0.83 -7.22 5.70
C CYS A 13 0.48 -8.29 6.75
N LEU A 14 0.34 -9.55 6.35
CA LEU A 14 0.15 -10.67 7.28
C LEU A 14 1.39 -10.98 8.13
N LYS A 15 2.58 -10.55 7.69
CA LYS A 15 3.87 -10.83 8.35
C LYS A 15 4.43 -9.63 9.10
N ASP A 16 4.23 -8.41 8.59
CA ASP A 16 4.69 -7.16 9.21
C ASP A 16 3.51 -6.25 9.55
N LYS A 17 3.24 -6.13 10.86
CA LYS A 17 2.17 -5.29 11.41
C LYS A 17 2.33 -3.81 11.01
N ARG A 18 3.56 -3.31 10.87
CA ARG A 18 3.81 -1.91 10.49
C ARG A 18 3.36 -1.64 9.07
N LEU A 19 3.55 -2.60 8.16
CA LEU A 19 3.03 -2.49 6.79
C LEU A 19 1.51 -2.46 6.79
N MET A 20 0.88 -3.34 7.57
CA MET A 20 -0.58 -3.35 7.72
C MET A 20 -1.11 -2.01 8.25
N GLU A 21 -0.48 -1.44 9.28
CA GLU A 21 -0.88 -0.13 9.83
C GLU A 21 -0.78 1.01 8.79
N ILE A 22 0.23 0.99 7.92
CA ILE A 22 0.36 1.96 6.82
C ILE A 22 -0.79 1.80 5.84
N VAL A 23 -1.09 0.56 5.41
CA VAL A 23 -2.16 0.30 4.44
C VAL A 23 -3.53 0.65 5.03
N GLU A 24 -3.76 0.34 6.30
CA GLU A 24 -5.01 0.67 6.99
C GLU A 24 -5.21 2.18 7.10
N ARG A 25 -4.17 2.95 7.45
CA ARG A 25 -4.24 4.43 7.44
C ARG A 25 -4.61 4.96 6.06
N ILE A 26 -4.01 4.44 5.00
CA ILE A 26 -4.30 4.86 3.62
C ILE A 26 -5.72 4.45 3.19
N SER A 27 -6.21 3.30 3.63
CA SER A 27 -7.57 2.84 3.32
C SER A 27 -8.67 3.73 3.90
N ASN A 28 -8.36 4.44 4.99
CA ASN A 28 -9.25 5.36 5.69
C ASN A 28 -9.13 6.82 5.21
N MET A 29 -8.19 7.12 4.30
CA MET A 29 -8.07 8.45 3.70
C MET A 29 -9.21 8.70 2.70
N THR A 30 -9.71 9.93 2.71
CA THR A 30 -10.54 10.47 1.63
C THR A 30 -9.75 10.59 0.32
N ASP A 31 -10.44 10.73 -0.81
CA ASP A 31 -9.78 10.87 -2.11
C ASP A 31 -8.89 12.13 -2.17
N GLY A 32 -9.30 13.22 -1.51
CA GLY A 32 -8.49 14.43 -1.39
C GLY A 32 -7.20 14.21 -0.61
N GLU A 33 -7.28 13.50 0.52
CA GLU A 33 -6.10 13.15 1.32
C GLU A 33 -5.16 12.19 0.59
N LYS A 34 -5.71 11.17 -0.09
CA LYS A 34 -4.94 10.25 -0.93
C LYS A 34 -4.18 11.00 -2.02
N GLU A 35 -4.83 11.96 -2.70
CA GLU A 35 -4.20 12.72 -3.77
C GLU A 35 -3.08 13.64 -3.24
N ILE A 36 -3.30 14.29 -2.08
CA ILE A 36 -2.25 15.07 -1.40
C ILE A 36 -1.07 14.16 -1.01
N PHE A 37 -1.35 12.99 -0.45
CA PHE A 37 -0.32 12.05 -0.04
C PHE A 37 0.45 11.48 -1.22
N LYS A 38 -0.23 11.13 -2.32
CA LYS A 38 0.36 10.69 -3.58
C LYS A 38 1.33 11.73 -4.15
N LYS A 39 0.98 13.01 -4.10
CA LYS A 39 1.88 14.11 -4.50
C LYS A 39 3.13 14.18 -3.62
N LYS A 40 2.98 13.99 -2.30
CA LYS A 40 4.13 13.95 -1.37
C LYS A 40 5.04 12.76 -1.65
N VAL A 41 4.48 11.57 -1.86
CA VAL A 41 5.22 10.35 -2.24
C VAL A 41 5.99 10.58 -3.54
N ASN A 42 5.31 11.03 -4.60
CA ASN A 42 5.96 11.31 -5.88
C ASN A 42 7.11 12.31 -5.74
N ARG A 43 6.93 13.37 -4.94
CA ARG A 43 7.99 14.35 -4.69
C ARG A 43 9.15 13.77 -3.90
N TYR A 44 8.87 12.95 -2.87
CA TYR A 44 9.89 12.35 -2.03
C TYR A 44 10.79 11.38 -2.80
N PHE A 45 10.21 10.58 -3.70
CA PHE A 45 10.93 9.59 -4.48
C PHE A 45 11.49 10.12 -5.81
N PHE A 46 11.25 11.39 -6.15
CA PHE A 46 11.63 11.96 -7.46
C PHE A 46 13.13 11.85 -7.77
N ASP A 47 13.99 12.08 -6.78
CA ASP A 47 15.45 12.06 -6.89
C ASP A 47 16.08 10.77 -6.33
N LYS A 48 15.24 9.84 -5.86
CA LYS A 48 15.66 8.59 -5.21
C LYS A 48 15.83 7.49 -6.25
N LYS A 49 16.95 6.76 -6.18
CA LYS A 49 17.36 5.80 -7.24
C LYS A 49 17.86 4.46 -6.70
N SER A 50 17.90 4.26 -5.38
CA SER A 50 18.29 2.95 -4.85
C SER A 50 17.22 1.90 -5.17
N GLN A 51 17.59 0.63 -5.16
CA GLN A 51 16.62 -0.46 -5.36
C GLN A 51 15.54 -0.45 -4.28
N GLU A 52 15.91 -0.13 -3.03
CA GLU A 52 14.99 0.01 -1.91
C GLU A 52 13.98 1.14 -2.16
N ASP A 53 14.45 2.30 -2.64
CA ASP A 53 13.58 3.43 -2.97
C ASP A 53 12.58 3.08 -4.08
N LEU A 54 13.04 2.37 -5.12
CA LEU A 54 12.19 1.94 -6.23
C LEU A 54 11.12 0.94 -5.77
N MET A 55 11.48 0.00 -4.91
CA MET A 55 10.53 -0.95 -4.32
C MET A 55 9.53 -0.26 -3.40
N ALA A 56 9.98 0.67 -2.55
CA ALA A 56 9.10 1.45 -1.69
C ALA A 56 8.14 2.33 -2.51
N TYR A 57 8.63 2.96 -3.58
CA TYR A 57 7.80 3.74 -4.49
C TYR A 57 6.72 2.88 -5.16
N ARG A 58 7.08 1.68 -5.65
CA ARG A 58 6.11 0.72 -6.23
C ARG A 58 5.04 0.34 -5.23
N PHE A 59 5.42 0.01 -3.99
CA PHE A 59 4.47 -0.27 -2.91
C PHE A 59 3.46 0.87 -2.73
N TYR A 60 3.93 2.11 -2.57
CA TYR A 60 3.04 3.27 -2.43
C TYR A 60 2.18 3.52 -3.67
N ALA A 61 2.73 3.35 -4.87
CA ALA A 61 1.98 3.51 -6.12
C ALA A 61 0.82 2.52 -6.21
N ILE A 62 1.01 1.27 -5.78
CA ILE A 62 -0.03 0.25 -5.79
C ILE A 62 -1.13 0.56 -4.78
N ILE A 63 -0.77 0.82 -3.51
CA ILE A 63 -1.78 1.00 -2.45
C ILE A 63 -2.56 2.31 -2.59
N LEU A 64 -1.98 3.33 -3.22
CA LEU A 64 -2.65 4.60 -3.51
C LEU A 64 -3.48 4.58 -4.80
N THR A 65 -3.48 3.49 -5.55
CA THR A 65 -4.28 3.36 -6.77
C THR A 65 -5.70 2.91 -6.44
N GLY A 66 -6.68 3.82 -6.65
CA GLY A 66 -8.10 3.55 -6.44
C GLY A 66 -8.40 3.02 -5.04
N ASP A 67 -9.05 1.86 -4.98
CA ASP A 67 -9.47 1.18 -3.75
C ASP A 67 -8.52 0.07 -3.30
N ASN A 68 -7.31 -0.01 -3.85
CA ASN A 68 -6.38 -1.10 -3.56
C ASN A 68 -6.06 -1.24 -2.07
N ALA A 69 -5.81 -0.13 -1.36
CA ALA A 69 -5.59 -0.19 0.09
C ALA A 69 -6.77 -0.81 0.84
N ARG A 70 -8.01 -0.50 0.46
CA ARG A 70 -9.21 -1.07 1.08
C ARG A 70 -9.32 -2.57 0.79
N LYS A 71 -9.12 -2.97 -0.46
CA LYS A 71 -9.12 -4.38 -0.86
C LYS A 71 -8.08 -5.19 -0.09
N ILE A 72 -6.86 -4.66 0.07
CA ILE A 72 -5.80 -5.32 0.84
C ILE A 72 -6.23 -5.51 2.30
N VAL A 73 -6.78 -4.48 2.93
CA VAL A 73 -7.25 -4.56 4.34
C VAL A 73 -8.35 -5.62 4.50
N GLU A 74 -9.31 -5.65 3.58
CA GLU A 74 -10.39 -6.65 3.59
C GLU A 74 -9.84 -8.07 3.43
N GLU A 75 -8.91 -8.29 2.50
CA GLU A 75 -8.30 -9.61 2.29
C GLU A 75 -7.47 -10.06 3.51
N VAL A 76 -6.69 -9.17 4.12
CA VAL A 76 -5.93 -9.49 5.34
C VAL A 76 -6.87 -9.88 6.49
N LYS A 77 -7.99 -9.15 6.67
CA LYS A 77 -9.00 -9.46 7.69
C LYS A 77 -9.64 -10.84 7.43
N LYS A 78 -10.06 -11.12 6.20
CA LYS A 78 -10.60 -12.45 5.80
C LYS A 78 -9.63 -13.59 6.09
N VAL A 79 -8.32 -13.40 5.87
CA VAL A 79 -7.33 -14.44 6.16
C VAL A 79 -7.18 -14.66 7.67
N ASN A 80 -7.19 -13.59 8.46
CA ASN A 80 -7.07 -13.70 9.92
C ASN A 80 -8.31 -14.30 10.59
N GLU A 81 -9.51 -14.07 10.05
CA GLU A 81 -10.76 -14.66 10.56
C GLU A 81 -10.90 -16.17 10.25
N ARG A 82 -10.13 -16.68 9.28
CA ARG A 82 -10.12 -18.10 8.89
C ARG A 82 -9.07 -18.93 9.64
N LYS A 83 -8.24 -18.30 10.47
CA LYS A 83 -7.22 -18.96 11.29
C LYS A 83 -7.73 -19.13 12.71
#